data_AF-A0A951QHU2-F1
#
_entry.id   AF-A0A951QHU2-F1
#
_cell.length_a   1.000
_cell.length_b   1.000
_cell.length_c   1.000
_cell.angle_alpha   90.00
_cell.angle_beta   90.00
_cell.angle_gamma   90.00
#
_symmetry.space_group_name_H-M   'P 1'
#
loop_
_entity.id
_entity.type
_entity.pdbx_description
1 polymer ?
#
loop_
_entity_poly.entity_id
_entity_poly.type
_entity_poly.pdbx_seq_one_letter_code
_entity_poly.pdbx_strand_id
1 'polypeptide(L)'
;MQIDIIDNFETFKKIRENWDSVYKADPQAQFFLSWVWLFGWLQMVHEPWFILAVKLDTNGSSYVAFFPLKIVLEQQDGGGFYTQLYMVGNSVADYTGLICLPGYEEEVIPAFAAYIQQQLTWSIFNVQNILETDTRMSLFLRYFSEDRFEFSQHSIQNQREDTNNYIAPYVSLADDWEQYLQNYIGSNTRQKIRRFLRKIESSDEFDITHSDADNLESHIEILLGFWESKWRDKKGDSCDVIMNYVRAILHHCFENNCLYLGVLWKEDKPLGAIANFVDVHQKSMLFFIIGRDETFKNPPPGLILHADAIRYAIKNGFKVYDFLKGNEEYKYSFGAKERRIQHIVAKYKNCQNKQLDVRILPLVLQIAVQDHRENRLTEAEQRYRQILETQSNHPEALYGLGLLMRQKGEYQTAENLLKNLLQVQPNSTKALFSLGNLYQGQGQLSQAIEAYNQVLALQPNAVAVYNNLGYTLHQQGYLEDAIACYQKALELQPDCVEAEVNLANALYAQGKLSPDKQAHYAAMNNDLGSKCKQAGDLKTAKLYIIPAVTPNPNP
;
A
#
# COMPACT_ATOMS: atom_id res chain seq x y z
N MET A 1 3.06 20.11 24.57
CA MET A 1 2.68 18.74 24.16
C MET A 1 3.77 18.13 23.30
N GLN A 2 4.11 16.88 23.58
CA GLN A 2 5.00 16.06 22.76
C GLN A 2 4.15 15.19 21.84
N ILE A 3 4.55 15.08 20.56
CA ILE A 3 3.92 14.19 19.59
C ILE A 3 4.94 13.09 19.25
N ASP A 4 4.58 11.86 19.57
CA ASP A 4 5.28 10.67 19.11
C ASP A 4 4.63 10.14 17.82
N ILE A 5 5.43 9.55 16.95
CA ILE A 5 4.96 8.87 15.73
C ILE A 5 4.97 7.37 15.99
N ILE A 6 3.81 6.71 15.84
CA ILE A 6 3.73 5.25 15.79
C ILE A 6 3.47 4.84 14.34
N ASP A 7 4.43 4.16 13.72
CA ASP A 7 4.42 3.79 12.30
C ASP A 7 4.72 2.30 12.07
N ASN A 8 4.74 1.50 13.14
CA ASN A 8 5.01 0.08 13.10
C ASN A 8 4.15 -0.70 14.11
N PHE A 9 3.87 -1.96 13.79
CA PHE A 9 3.01 -2.82 14.61
C PHE A 9 3.59 -3.15 15.98
N GLU A 10 4.92 -3.20 16.12
CA GLU A 10 5.54 -3.50 17.41
C GLU A 10 5.19 -2.40 18.43
N THR A 11 5.37 -1.15 18.03
CA THR A 11 5.06 0.01 18.87
C THR A 11 3.54 0.16 19.04
N PHE A 12 2.74 -0.09 18.00
CA PHE A 12 1.28 -0.01 18.09
C PHE A 12 0.69 -1.06 19.06
N LYS A 13 1.27 -2.26 19.13
CA LYS A 13 0.90 -3.27 20.15
C LYS A 13 1.22 -2.80 21.57
N LYS A 14 2.40 -2.20 21.78
CA LYS A 14 2.85 -1.75 23.12
C LYS A 14 1.93 -0.69 23.73
N ILE A 15 1.24 0.10 22.91
CA ILE A 15 0.35 1.18 23.39
C ILE A 15 -1.12 0.76 23.52
N ARG A 16 -1.47 -0.52 23.31
CA ARG A 16 -2.86 -0.99 23.30
C ARG A 16 -3.64 -0.60 24.56
N GLU A 17 -3.06 -0.82 25.75
CA GLU A 17 -3.75 -0.50 27.01
C GLU A 17 -4.09 0.99 27.12
N ASN A 18 -3.16 1.85 26.71
CA ASN A 18 -3.39 3.29 26.69
C ASN A 18 -4.40 3.69 25.62
N TRP A 19 -4.33 3.08 24.43
CA TRP A 19 -5.30 3.28 23.35
C TRP A 19 -6.72 2.97 23.83
N ASP A 20 -6.92 1.79 24.41
CA ASP A 20 -8.20 1.33 24.92
C ASP A 20 -8.72 2.24 26.03
N SER A 21 -7.82 2.78 26.87
CA SER A 21 -8.20 3.76 27.90
C SER A 21 -8.71 5.07 27.29
N VAL A 22 -8.02 5.63 26.28
CA VAL A 22 -8.45 6.86 25.61
C VAL A 22 -9.74 6.62 24.84
N TYR A 23 -9.83 5.51 24.12
CA TYR A 23 -11.01 5.10 23.35
C TYR A 23 -12.27 5.00 24.20
N LYS A 24 -12.17 4.37 25.38
CA LYS A 24 -13.30 4.21 26.32
C LYS A 24 -13.76 5.52 26.95
N ALA A 25 -12.83 6.45 27.16
CA ALA A 25 -13.12 7.73 27.79
C ALA A 25 -13.66 8.77 26.79
N ASP A 26 -13.36 8.62 25.50
CA ASP A 26 -13.77 9.55 24.46
C ASP A 26 -15.25 9.34 24.07
N PRO A 27 -16.13 10.34 24.30
CA PRO A 27 -17.56 10.25 23.96
C PRO A 27 -17.85 10.29 22.46
N GLN A 28 -16.87 10.68 21.63
CA GLN A 28 -17.01 10.77 20.18
C GLN A 28 -16.33 9.59 19.47
N ALA A 29 -15.62 8.72 20.19
CA ALA A 29 -14.96 7.56 19.60
C ALA A 29 -15.97 6.63 18.91
N GLN A 30 -15.55 6.10 17.76
CA GLN A 30 -16.35 5.20 16.91
C GLN A 30 -15.62 3.88 16.74
N PHE A 31 -16.35 2.78 16.49
CA PHE A 31 -15.79 1.42 16.40
C PHE A 31 -14.57 1.30 15.46
N PHE A 32 -14.58 2.03 14.35
CA PHE A 32 -13.48 2.07 13.37
C PHE A 32 -12.21 2.79 13.88
N LEU A 33 -12.24 3.38 15.08
CA LEU A 33 -11.08 3.89 15.82
C LEU A 33 -10.71 2.98 17.00
N SER A 34 -11.41 1.87 17.20
CA SER A 34 -11.04 0.87 18.20
C SER A 34 -9.70 0.24 17.81
N TRP A 35 -8.91 -0.15 18.82
CA TRP A 35 -7.64 -0.83 18.57
C TRP A 35 -7.87 -2.13 17.79
N VAL A 36 -8.90 -2.89 18.16
CA VAL A 36 -9.26 -4.16 17.51
C VAL A 36 -9.46 -3.93 16.01
N TRP A 37 -10.32 -3.01 15.61
CA TRP A 37 -10.58 -2.78 14.20
C TRP A 37 -9.35 -2.26 13.46
N LEU A 38 -8.69 -1.21 13.99
CA LEU A 38 -7.54 -0.59 13.34
C LEU A 38 -6.38 -1.57 13.18
N PHE A 39 -6.08 -2.35 14.22
CA PHE A 39 -4.98 -3.30 14.18
C PHE A 39 -5.22 -4.41 13.15
N GLY A 40 -6.45 -4.92 13.03
CA GLY A 40 -6.81 -5.88 11.98
C GLY A 40 -6.76 -5.25 10.59
N TRP A 41 -7.35 -4.06 10.42
CA TRP A 41 -7.37 -3.35 9.14
C TRP A 41 -5.96 -3.04 8.61
N LEU A 42 -5.10 -2.53 9.48
CA LEU A 42 -3.75 -2.12 9.10
C LEU A 42 -2.89 -3.27 8.59
N GLN A 43 -3.15 -4.51 9.01
CA GLN A 43 -2.44 -5.69 8.52
C GLN A 43 -2.76 -6.03 7.05
N MET A 44 -3.89 -5.54 6.55
CA MET A 44 -4.40 -5.86 5.21
C MET A 44 -4.15 -4.74 4.19
N VAL A 45 -3.57 -3.61 4.61
CA VAL A 45 -3.29 -2.48 3.73
C VAL A 45 -1.79 -2.32 3.48
N HIS A 46 -1.46 -1.74 2.32
CA HIS A 46 -0.08 -1.58 1.88
C HIS A 46 0.37 -0.12 1.93
N GLU A 47 -0.56 0.84 2.02
CA GLU A 47 -0.24 2.24 2.12
C GLU A 47 0.51 2.54 3.44
N PRO A 48 1.55 3.39 3.41
CA PRO A 48 2.20 3.85 4.62
C PRO A 48 1.22 4.53 5.56
N TRP A 49 1.12 4.01 6.77
CA TRP A 49 0.30 4.56 7.84
C TRP A 49 1.18 5.01 8.99
N PHE A 50 0.67 5.96 9.78
CA PHE A 50 1.27 6.39 11.01
C PHE A 50 0.20 6.99 11.92
N ILE A 51 0.48 7.04 13.21
CA ILE A 51 -0.41 7.60 14.23
C ILE A 51 0.36 8.70 14.93
N LEU A 52 -0.21 9.89 14.96
CA LEU A 52 0.27 10.96 15.83
C LEU A 52 -0.29 10.72 17.23
N ALA A 53 0.57 10.51 18.23
CA ALA A 53 0.17 10.25 19.60
C ALA A 53 0.69 11.33 20.54
N VAL A 54 -0.20 11.94 21.33
CA VAL A 54 0.12 13.13 22.13
C VAL A 54 0.33 12.79 23.59
N LYS A 55 1.42 13.30 24.16
CA LYS A 55 1.69 13.39 25.61
C LYS A 55 1.65 14.85 26.06
N LEU A 56 1.30 15.08 27.32
CA LEU A 56 1.25 16.42 27.91
C LEU A 56 2.64 17.06 28.00
N ASP A 57 3.62 16.30 28.46
CA ASP A 57 5.03 16.70 28.54
C ASP A 57 5.96 15.52 28.22
N THR A 58 7.29 15.77 28.24
CA THR A 58 8.31 14.76 27.93
C THR A 58 8.49 13.69 28.99
N ASN A 59 7.94 13.91 30.20
CA ASN A 59 8.03 13.01 31.33
C ASN A 59 6.75 12.18 31.52
N GLY A 60 5.66 12.56 30.83
CA GLY A 60 4.37 11.89 30.86
C GLY A 60 4.45 10.51 30.21
N SER A 61 4.12 9.48 30.97
CA SER A 61 4.14 8.09 30.49
C SER A 61 2.94 7.75 29.59
N SER A 62 1.81 8.47 29.72
CA SER A 62 0.56 8.14 29.04
C SER A 62 0.17 9.16 27.98
N TYR A 63 -0.26 8.64 26.83
CA TYR A 63 -0.88 9.40 25.75
C TYR A 63 -2.30 9.83 26.12
N VAL A 64 -2.66 11.02 25.69
CA VAL A 64 -3.99 11.62 25.90
C VAL A 64 -4.82 11.67 24.62
N ALA A 65 -4.20 11.50 23.44
CA ALA A 65 -4.89 11.50 22.17
C ALA A 65 -4.12 10.78 21.08
N PHE A 66 -4.84 10.31 20.06
CA PHE A 66 -4.30 9.60 18.91
C PHE A 66 -4.98 10.04 17.62
N PHE A 67 -4.20 10.33 16.58
CA PHE A 67 -4.69 10.68 15.26
C PHE A 67 -4.09 9.77 14.17
N PRO A 68 -4.80 8.70 13.78
CA PRO A 68 -4.40 7.79 12.71
C PRO A 68 -4.45 8.42 11.32
N LEU A 69 -3.33 8.44 10.62
CA LEU A 69 -3.17 8.98 9.27
C LEU A 69 -2.49 8.00 8.32
N LYS A 70 -2.75 8.14 7.01
CA LYS A 70 -2.09 7.37 5.95
C LYS A 70 -1.73 8.27 4.78
N ILE A 71 -0.69 7.88 4.05
CA ILE A 71 -0.21 8.55 2.85
C ILE A 71 -0.58 7.71 1.64
N VAL A 72 -1.20 8.36 0.67
CA VAL A 72 -1.57 7.75 -0.61
C VAL A 72 -0.75 8.42 -1.72
N LEU A 73 -0.18 7.60 -2.60
CA LEU A 73 0.51 8.05 -3.79
C LEU A 73 -0.51 8.25 -4.91
N GLU A 74 -0.51 9.42 -5.52
CA GLU A 74 -1.40 9.74 -6.63
C GLU A 74 -0.60 10.21 -7.84
N GLN A 75 -1.09 9.87 -9.04
CA GLN A 75 -0.47 10.24 -10.30
C GLN A 75 -1.10 11.52 -10.86
N GLN A 76 -0.26 12.40 -11.41
CA GLN A 76 -0.67 13.63 -12.07
C GLN A 76 -0.88 13.39 -13.57
N ASP A 77 -1.72 14.24 -14.17
CA ASP A 77 -1.79 14.39 -15.63
C ASP A 77 -0.42 14.86 -16.14
N GLY A 78 0.35 13.95 -16.76
CA GLY A 78 1.76 14.19 -17.12
C GLY A 78 2.77 13.27 -16.44
N GLY A 79 2.31 12.26 -15.70
CA GLY A 79 3.13 11.10 -15.30
C GLY A 79 3.86 11.21 -13.97
N GLY A 80 3.99 12.42 -13.41
CA GLY A 80 4.60 12.65 -12.10
C GLY A 80 3.69 12.21 -10.95
N PHE A 81 4.28 12.04 -9.77
CA PHE A 81 3.53 11.69 -8.56
C PHE A 81 3.41 12.82 -7.56
N TYR A 82 2.44 12.71 -6.66
CA TYR A 82 2.29 13.54 -5.48
C TYR A 82 1.66 12.75 -4.34
N THR A 83 1.80 13.24 -3.11
CA THR A 83 1.19 12.60 -1.93
C THR A 83 -0.10 13.28 -1.51
N GLN A 84 -1.07 12.44 -1.17
CA GLN A 84 -2.28 12.83 -0.46
C GLN A 84 -2.26 12.25 0.96
N LEU A 85 -2.77 13.03 1.90
CA LEU A 85 -2.98 12.62 3.28
C LEU A 85 -4.43 12.20 3.47
N TYR A 86 -4.64 11.10 4.17
CA TYR A 86 -5.95 10.58 4.56
C TYR A 86 -5.92 10.18 6.04
N MET A 87 -7.10 10.12 6.66
CA MET A 87 -7.22 9.40 7.94
C MET A 87 -7.21 7.89 7.70
N VAL A 88 -6.67 7.13 8.64
CA VAL A 88 -6.64 5.65 8.57
C VAL A 88 -8.07 5.11 8.55
N GLY A 89 -8.24 4.00 7.84
CA GLY A 89 -9.52 3.32 7.65
C GLY A 89 -10.32 3.80 6.45
N ASN A 90 -9.94 4.91 5.83
CA ASN A 90 -10.55 5.36 4.59
C ASN A 90 -10.53 4.30 3.48
N SER A 91 -11.63 4.24 2.72
CA SER A 91 -12.08 3.20 1.76
C SER A 91 -12.93 2.06 2.32
N VAL A 92 -12.93 1.83 3.64
CA VAL A 92 -13.74 0.75 4.25
C VAL A 92 -14.44 1.18 5.55
N ALA A 93 -13.81 2.03 6.36
CA ALA A 93 -14.42 2.57 7.57
C ALA A 93 -15.50 3.59 7.22
N ASP A 94 -16.63 3.48 7.92
CA ASP A 94 -17.69 4.45 7.77
C ASP A 94 -17.54 5.69 8.63
N TYR A 95 -16.77 5.58 9.71
CA TYR A 95 -16.37 6.71 10.54
C TYR A 95 -14.86 6.70 10.74
N THR A 96 -14.22 7.86 10.63
CA THR A 96 -12.79 8.04 10.92
C THR A 96 -12.60 9.30 11.76
N GLY A 97 -11.36 9.64 12.10
CA GLY A 97 -11.06 10.83 12.90
C GLY A 97 -9.91 10.58 13.87
N LEU A 98 -10.04 11.16 15.06
CA LEU A 98 -9.10 11.01 16.16
C LEU A 98 -9.84 10.53 17.42
N ILE A 99 -9.07 10.02 18.38
CA ILE A 99 -9.56 9.84 19.75
C ILE A 99 -8.80 10.74 20.70
N CYS A 100 -9.50 11.30 21.69
CA CYS A 100 -8.95 12.25 22.65
C CYS A 100 -9.63 12.09 24.01
N LEU A 101 -8.84 12.14 25.08
CA LEU A 101 -9.39 12.24 26.43
C LEU A 101 -10.21 13.54 26.57
N PRO A 102 -11.38 13.49 27.23
CA PRO A 102 -12.18 14.67 27.48
C PRO A 102 -11.42 15.75 28.23
N GLY A 103 -11.52 16.99 27.78
CA GLY A 103 -10.89 18.17 28.36
C GLY A 103 -9.52 18.52 27.78
N TYR A 104 -8.96 17.69 26.90
CA TYR A 104 -7.66 17.94 26.26
C TYR A 104 -7.77 18.44 24.81
N GLU A 105 -8.97 18.49 24.25
CA GLU A 105 -9.21 18.78 22.83
C GLU A 105 -8.63 20.12 22.40
N GLU A 106 -8.83 21.17 23.20
CA GLU A 106 -8.37 22.55 22.92
C GLU A 106 -6.83 22.68 22.89
N GLU A 107 -6.09 21.74 23.50
CA GLU A 107 -4.63 21.73 23.47
C GLU A 107 -4.08 20.74 22.42
N VAL A 108 -4.72 19.57 22.28
CA VAL A 108 -4.32 18.48 21.37
C VAL A 108 -4.54 18.86 19.91
N ILE A 109 -5.72 19.38 19.59
CA ILE A 109 -6.13 19.64 18.19
C ILE A 109 -5.22 20.67 17.50
N PRO A 110 -4.86 21.80 18.14
CA PRO A 110 -3.89 22.73 17.57
C PRO A 110 -2.51 22.10 17.39
N ALA A 111 -2.08 21.22 18.32
CA ALA A 111 -0.80 20.53 18.21
C ALA A 111 -0.76 19.58 17.00
N PHE A 112 -1.83 18.81 16.75
CA PHE A 112 -1.96 18.01 15.54
C PHE A 112 -1.96 18.87 14.27
N ALA A 113 -2.72 19.98 14.25
CA ALA A 113 -2.78 20.86 13.10
C ALA A 113 -1.42 21.49 12.79
N ALA A 114 -0.69 21.93 13.81
CA ALA A 114 0.65 22.47 13.67
C ALA A 114 1.62 21.41 13.13
N TYR A 115 1.59 20.19 13.68
CA TYR A 115 2.42 19.09 13.24
C TYR A 115 2.20 18.75 11.76
N ILE A 116 0.94 18.57 11.35
CA ILE A 116 0.58 18.24 9.96
C ILE A 116 1.01 19.34 8.98
N GLN A 117 0.94 20.61 9.39
CA GLN A 117 1.36 21.72 8.53
C GLN A 117 2.87 21.93 8.46
N GLN A 118 3.62 21.57 9.52
CA GLN A 118 5.05 21.91 9.65
C GLN A 118 5.98 20.72 9.40
N GLN A 119 5.53 19.49 9.70
CA GLN A 119 6.38 18.30 9.74
C GLN A 119 6.02 17.27 8.65
N LEU A 120 4.89 17.43 7.97
CA LEU A 120 4.45 16.51 6.92
C LEU A 120 4.43 17.16 5.54
N THR A 121 4.72 16.36 4.52
CA THR A 121 4.67 16.78 3.11
C THR A 121 3.47 16.15 2.43
N TRP A 122 2.50 16.99 2.04
CA TRP A 122 1.27 16.56 1.38
C TRP A 122 0.76 17.68 0.47
N SER A 123 0.04 17.30 -0.59
CA SER A 123 -0.61 18.25 -1.51
C SER A 123 -2.11 18.40 -1.23
N ILE A 124 -2.76 17.30 -0.86
CA ILE A 124 -4.19 17.26 -0.54
C ILE A 124 -4.35 16.52 0.78
N PHE A 125 -5.16 17.08 1.69
CA PHE A 125 -5.61 16.37 2.89
C PHE A 125 -7.11 16.11 2.82
N ASN A 126 -7.46 14.83 2.71
CA ASN A 126 -8.84 14.36 2.65
C ASN A 126 -9.34 14.04 4.07
N VAL A 127 -10.08 15.00 4.64
CA VAL A 127 -10.77 14.86 5.92
C VAL A 127 -12.18 14.34 5.67
N GLN A 128 -12.32 13.02 5.53
CA GLN A 128 -13.59 12.38 5.16
C GLN A 128 -14.11 11.42 6.23
N ASN A 129 -15.37 10.98 6.12
CA ASN A 129 -15.98 10.04 7.04
C ASN A 129 -16.06 10.56 8.49
N ILE A 130 -16.27 11.86 8.65
CA ILE A 130 -16.46 12.49 9.97
C ILE A 130 -17.95 12.65 10.24
N LEU A 131 -18.44 12.17 11.38
CA LEU A 131 -19.81 12.45 11.81
C LEU A 131 -19.96 13.95 12.07
N GLU A 132 -21.02 14.57 11.57
CA GLU A 132 -21.25 16.02 11.72
C GLU A 132 -21.37 16.48 13.19
N THR A 133 -21.71 15.55 14.09
CA THR A 133 -21.79 15.78 15.54
C THR A 133 -20.43 15.89 16.20
N ASP A 134 -19.36 15.40 15.54
CA ASP A 134 -17.99 15.55 16.02
C ASP A 134 -17.40 16.90 15.53
N THR A 135 -17.40 17.88 16.42
CA THR A 135 -16.93 19.24 16.13
C THR A 135 -15.41 19.37 16.13
N ARG A 136 -14.66 18.33 16.54
CA ARG A 136 -13.20 18.39 16.68
C ARG A 136 -12.50 18.61 15.34
N MET A 137 -13.03 18.04 14.25
CA MET A 137 -12.48 18.28 12.91
C MET A 137 -12.78 19.69 12.40
N SER A 138 -13.92 20.26 12.79
CA SER A 138 -14.18 21.68 12.52
C SER A 138 -13.19 22.58 13.27
N LEU A 139 -12.87 22.27 14.54
CA LEU A 139 -11.83 22.98 15.31
C LEU A 139 -10.45 22.80 14.67
N PHE A 140 -10.11 21.59 14.28
CA PHE A 140 -8.84 21.26 13.62
C PHE A 140 -8.62 22.09 12.35
N LEU A 141 -9.62 22.17 11.48
CA LEU A 141 -9.54 22.89 10.22
C LEU A 141 -9.43 24.41 10.38
N ARG A 142 -9.88 25.00 11.51
CA ARG A 142 -9.70 26.43 11.78
C ARG A 142 -8.23 26.86 11.90
N TYR A 143 -7.33 25.91 12.17
CA TYR A 143 -5.88 26.19 12.23
C TYR A 143 -5.21 26.20 10.84
N PHE A 144 -5.96 25.96 9.77
CA PHE A 144 -5.49 26.04 8.40
C PHE A 144 -5.99 27.37 7.80
N SER A 145 -5.12 28.39 7.77
CA SER A 145 -5.48 29.73 7.29
C SER A 145 -5.97 29.71 5.84
N GLU A 146 -7.09 30.38 5.58
CA GLU A 146 -7.64 30.59 4.23
C GLU A 146 -6.69 31.34 3.30
N ASP A 147 -5.67 32.06 3.81
CA ASP A 147 -4.65 32.67 2.96
C ASP A 147 -3.77 31.63 2.25
N ARG A 148 -3.57 30.48 2.90
CA ARG A 148 -2.69 29.40 2.42
C ARG A 148 -3.45 28.21 1.87
N PHE A 149 -4.67 27.97 2.34
CA PHE A 149 -5.44 26.78 2.02
C PHE A 149 -6.77 27.12 1.35
N GLU A 150 -7.19 26.26 0.44
CA GLU A 150 -8.55 26.19 -0.07
C GLU A 150 -9.25 24.95 0.49
N PHE A 151 -10.54 25.09 0.78
CA PHE A 151 -11.37 24.01 1.29
C PHE A 151 -12.53 23.75 0.34
N SER A 152 -12.74 22.49 -0.01
CA SER A 152 -13.95 22.06 -0.70
C SER A 152 -14.67 21.01 0.13
N GLN A 153 -15.97 21.22 0.32
CA GLN A 153 -16.84 20.21 0.91
C GLN A 153 -17.39 19.33 -0.21
N HIS A 154 -17.07 18.04 -0.19
CA HIS A 154 -17.59 17.11 -1.16
C HIS A 154 -18.92 16.54 -0.66
N SER A 155 -19.98 16.74 -1.43
CA SER A 155 -21.22 16.00 -1.34
C SER A 155 -21.39 15.22 -2.65
N ILE A 156 -20.81 14.03 -2.72
CA ILE A 156 -21.00 13.16 -3.89
C ILE A 156 -22.36 12.46 -3.73
N GLN A 157 -23.41 13.04 -4.30
CA GLN A 157 -24.55 12.24 -4.70
C GLN A 157 -24.09 11.48 -5.95
N ASN A 158 -23.93 10.15 -5.84
CA ASN A 158 -23.57 9.33 -6.99
C ASN A 158 -24.65 9.53 -8.06
N GLN A 159 -24.32 10.17 -9.18
CA GLN A 159 -25.31 10.46 -10.24
C GLN A 159 -25.92 9.19 -10.88
N ARG A 160 -25.42 8.00 -10.52
CA ARG A 160 -25.88 6.69 -11.00
C ARG A 160 -26.59 5.83 -9.95
N GLU A 161 -26.63 6.23 -8.68
CA GLU A 161 -27.26 5.45 -7.59
C GLU A 161 -28.12 6.38 -6.72
N ASP A 162 -29.35 5.97 -6.41
CA ASP A 162 -30.27 6.74 -5.55
C ASP A 162 -29.79 6.83 -4.09
N THR A 163 -28.72 6.12 -3.73
CA THR A 163 -28.16 6.06 -2.36
C THR A 163 -27.16 7.19 -2.10
N ASN A 164 -27.41 7.96 -1.04
CA ASN A 164 -26.53 8.99 -0.54
C ASN A 164 -25.63 8.46 0.59
N ASN A 165 -24.34 8.28 0.28
CA ASN A 165 -23.35 7.76 1.23
C ASN A 165 -22.86 8.81 2.26
N TYR A 166 -23.38 10.04 2.23
CA TYR A 166 -23.14 11.05 3.26
C TYR A 166 -24.22 11.06 4.35
N ILE A 167 -25.19 10.15 4.24
CA ILE A 167 -26.21 9.90 5.26
C ILE A 167 -25.88 8.56 5.89
N ALA A 168 -25.92 8.52 7.22
CA ALA A 168 -25.77 7.31 8.01
C ALA A 168 -27.02 7.09 8.88
N PRO A 169 -27.96 6.22 8.45
CA PRO A 169 -29.13 5.90 9.23
C PRO A 169 -28.79 5.11 10.49
N TYR A 170 -29.51 5.36 11.59
CA TYR A 170 -29.32 4.65 12.84
C TYR A 170 -30.58 4.66 13.70
N VAL A 171 -30.62 3.75 14.67
CA VAL A 171 -31.73 3.61 15.61
C VAL A 171 -31.20 3.77 17.03
N SER A 172 -31.84 4.66 17.80
CA SER A 172 -31.70 4.67 19.26
C SER A 172 -32.55 3.54 19.84
N LEU A 173 -31.89 2.58 20.49
CA LEU A 173 -32.53 1.38 21.01
C LEU A 173 -33.22 1.67 22.36
N ALA A 174 -34.45 1.19 22.50
CA ALA A 174 -35.15 1.16 23.78
C ALA A 174 -34.56 0.07 24.69
N ASP A 175 -34.84 0.13 25.99
CA ASP A 175 -34.38 -0.89 26.94
C ASP A 175 -35.17 -2.21 26.83
N ASP A 176 -36.32 -2.19 26.15
CA ASP A 176 -37.20 -3.34 25.97
C ASP A 176 -37.59 -3.53 24.49
N TRP A 177 -37.66 -4.80 24.07
CA TRP A 177 -37.96 -5.20 22.70
C TRP A 177 -39.37 -4.80 22.27
N GLU A 178 -40.37 -4.99 23.13
CA GLU A 178 -41.75 -4.67 22.80
C GLU A 178 -41.99 -3.16 22.76
N GLN A 179 -41.34 -2.40 23.65
CA GLN A 179 -41.30 -0.95 23.58
C GLN A 179 -40.66 -0.47 22.27
N TYR A 180 -39.54 -1.06 21.85
CA TYR A 180 -38.90 -0.74 20.57
C TYR A 180 -39.87 -0.97 19.40
N LEU A 181 -40.48 -2.15 19.32
CA LEU A 181 -41.45 -2.47 18.28
C LEU A 181 -42.64 -1.50 18.27
N GLN A 182 -43.15 -1.12 19.44
CA GLN A 182 -44.32 -0.24 19.53
C GLN A 182 -44.02 1.19 19.11
N ASN A 183 -42.85 1.71 19.49
CA ASN A 183 -42.50 3.12 19.34
C ASN A 183 -41.86 3.46 17.99
N TYR A 184 -41.09 2.52 17.40
CA TYR A 184 -40.24 2.81 16.24
C TYR A 184 -40.66 2.05 14.98
N ILE A 185 -41.40 0.95 15.09
CA ILE A 185 -41.76 0.10 13.95
C ILE A 185 -43.22 0.32 13.53
N GLY A 186 -43.42 0.60 12.24
CA GLY A 186 -44.75 0.72 11.63
C GLY A 186 -45.58 -0.56 11.80
N SER A 187 -46.90 -0.41 11.98
CA SER A 187 -47.81 -1.51 12.33
C SER A 187 -47.67 -2.76 11.44
N ASN A 188 -47.57 -2.58 10.12
CA ASN A 188 -47.45 -3.69 9.16
C ASN A 188 -46.12 -4.44 9.32
N THR A 189 -45.00 -3.72 9.42
CA THR A 189 -43.67 -4.31 9.60
C THR A 189 -43.57 -5.03 10.94
N ARG A 190 -44.11 -4.41 12.01
CA ARG A 190 -44.18 -5.00 13.34
C ARG A 190 -44.94 -6.32 13.36
N GLN A 191 -46.11 -6.39 12.69
CA GLN A 191 -46.88 -7.63 12.58
C GLN A 191 -46.10 -8.74 11.85
N LYS A 192 -45.39 -8.39 10.76
CA LYS A 192 -44.54 -9.34 10.02
C LYS A 192 -43.42 -9.88 10.91
N ILE A 193 -42.67 -9.01 11.58
CA ILE A 193 -41.58 -9.38 12.50
C ILE A 193 -42.12 -10.30 13.60
N ARG A 194 -43.17 -9.90 14.33
CA ARG A 194 -43.76 -10.71 15.40
C ARG A 194 -44.27 -12.06 14.92
N ARG A 195 -44.84 -12.14 13.71
CA ARG A 195 -45.32 -13.42 13.16
C ARG A 195 -44.17 -14.37 12.89
N PHE A 196 -43.07 -13.87 12.35
CA PHE A 196 -41.94 -14.70 11.95
C PHE A 196 -41.00 -15.07 13.08
N LEU A 197 -40.71 -14.15 14.00
CA LEU A 197 -39.96 -14.50 15.21
C LEU A 197 -40.70 -15.58 16.03
N ARG A 198 -42.04 -15.49 16.13
CA ARG A 198 -42.82 -16.58 16.75
C ARG A 198 -42.71 -17.91 16.01
N LYS A 199 -42.64 -17.90 14.68
CA LYS A 199 -42.46 -19.14 13.90
C LYS A 199 -41.09 -19.78 14.15
N ILE A 200 -40.05 -18.95 14.24
CA ILE A 200 -38.70 -19.41 14.61
C ILE A 200 -38.70 -20.01 16.02
N GLU A 201 -39.43 -19.39 16.96
CA GLU A 201 -39.52 -19.89 18.35
C GLU A 201 -40.43 -21.11 18.53
N SER A 202 -41.38 -21.35 17.62
CA SER A 202 -42.47 -22.32 17.83
C SER A 202 -42.50 -23.47 16.83
N SER A 203 -41.59 -23.54 15.86
CA SER A 203 -41.56 -24.61 14.86
C SER A 203 -40.13 -24.93 14.42
N ASP A 204 -39.89 -26.18 14.06
CA ASP A 204 -38.60 -26.63 13.52
C ASP A 204 -38.40 -26.26 12.04
N GLU A 205 -39.34 -25.54 11.41
CA GLU A 205 -39.23 -25.14 9.99
C GLU A 205 -38.18 -24.04 9.78
N PHE A 206 -38.01 -23.13 10.75
CA PHE A 206 -37.10 -21.98 10.63
C PHE A 206 -36.26 -21.82 11.88
N ASP A 207 -34.99 -21.51 11.71
CA ASP A 207 -34.07 -21.25 12.84
C ASP A 207 -33.12 -20.08 12.53
N ILE A 208 -32.58 -19.46 13.57
CA ILE A 208 -31.47 -18.51 13.46
C ILE A 208 -30.33 -18.99 14.35
N THR A 209 -29.22 -19.37 13.72
CA THR A 209 -27.98 -19.71 14.42
C THR A 209 -27.06 -18.50 14.50
N HIS A 210 -26.26 -18.42 15.56
CA HIS A 210 -25.23 -17.39 15.74
C HIS A 210 -23.85 -18.02 15.71
N SER A 211 -22.87 -17.27 15.20
CA SER A 211 -21.51 -17.77 15.06
C SER A 211 -20.86 -18.10 16.41
N ASP A 212 -20.22 -19.26 16.48
CA ASP A 212 -19.32 -19.70 17.54
C ASP A 212 -18.04 -20.31 16.93
N ALA A 213 -17.17 -20.88 17.77
CA ALA A 213 -15.90 -21.43 17.31
C ALA A 213 -16.06 -22.63 16.36
N ASP A 214 -17.18 -23.35 16.42
CA ASP A 214 -17.42 -24.57 15.64
C ASP A 214 -18.05 -24.26 14.27
N ASN A 215 -18.84 -23.19 14.18
CA ASN A 215 -19.60 -22.85 12.96
C ASN A 215 -19.19 -21.52 12.29
N LEU A 216 -18.18 -20.80 12.80
CA LEU A 216 -17.74 -19.51 12.25
C LEU A 216 -17.47 -19.57 10.74
N GLU A 217 -16.65 -20.54 10.31
CA GLU A 217 -16.24 -20.65 8.90
C GLU A 217 -17.44 -20.88 7.99
N SER A 218 -18.33 -21.81 8.35
CA SER A 218 -19.51 -22.12 7.55
C SER A 218 -20.46 -20.92 7.46
N HIS A 219 -20.62 -20.16 8.56
CA HIS A 219 -21.42 -18.93 8.54
C HIS A 219 -20.81 -17.84 7.66
N ILE A 220 -19.49 -17.67 7.68
CA ILE A 220 -18.79 -16.71 6.79
C ILE A 220 -18.95 -17.14 5.34
N GLU A 221 -18.82 -18.43 5.02
CA GLU A 221 -19.02 -18.94 3.65
C GLU A 221 -20.44 -18.69 3.16
N ILE A 222 -21.45 -18.95 3.98
CA ILE A 222 -22.85 -18.70 3.64
C ILE A 222 -23.07 -17.21 3.35
N LEU A 223 -22.57 -16.34 4.22
CA LEU A 223 -22.67 -14.89 4.06
C LEU A 223 -22.04 -14.41 2.76
N LEU A 224 -20.79 -14.81 2.53
CA LEU A 224 -20.00 -14.38 1.37
C LEU A 224 -20.52 -14.98 0.07
N GLY A 225 -20.96 -16.24 0.07
CA GLY A 225 -21.54 -16.89 -1.11
C GLY A 225 -22.84 -16.21 -1.58
N PHE A 226 -23.73 -15.83 -0.64
CA PHE A 226 -24.91 -15.05 -1.02
C PHE A 226 -24.57 -13.63 -1.47
N TRP A 227 -23.58 -13.00 -0.84
CA TRP A 227 -23.14 -11.66 -1.24
C TRP A 227 -22.52 -11.69 -2.64
N GLU A 228 -21.64 -12.65 -2.92
CA GLU A 228 -21.01 -12.89 -4.21
C GLU A 228 -22.06 -13.10 -5.31
N SER A 229 -23.04 -13.98 -5.08
CA SER A 229 -24.12 -14.26 -6.05
C SER A 229 -24.89 -13.00 -6.45
N LYS A 230 -24.94 -11.98 -5.57
CA LYS A 230 -25.61 -10.70 -5.85
C LYS A 230 -24.71 -9.71 -6.58
N TRP A 231 -23.41 -9.70 -6.29
CA TRP A 231 -22.52 -8.61 -6.69
C TRP A 231 -21.48 -8.98 -7.74
N ARG A 232 -21.21 -10.26 -7.99
CA ARG A 232 -20.17 -10.71 -8.93
C ARG A 232 -20.35 -10.11 -10.33
N ASP A 233 -21.57 -10.14 -10.87
CA ASP A 233 -21.88 -9.56 -12.19
C ASP A 233 -21.57 -8.07 -12.29
N LYS A 234 -21.70 -7.32 -11.18
CA LYS A 234 -21.42 -5.88 -11.12
C LYS A 234 -19.95 -5.57 -10.80
N LYS A 235 -19.28 -6.42 -10.02
CA LYS A 235 -17.96 -6.14 -9.42
C LYS A 235 -16.80 -6.83 -10.12
N GLY A 236 -17.04 -7.90 -10.90
CA GLY A 236 -15.98 -8.66 -11.57
C GLY A 236 -14.89 -9.11 -10.60
N ASP A 237 -13.63 -9.01 -11.03
CA ASP A 237 -12.44 -9.46 -10.27
C ASP A 237 -12.26 -8.74 -8.92
N SER A 238 -12.82 -7.52 -8.76
CA SER A 238 -12.79 -6.83 -7.46
C SER A 238 -13.60 -7.53 -6.38
N CYS A 239 -14.53 -8.42 -6.77
CA CYS A 239 -15.34 -9.22 -5.86
C CYS A 239 -14.46 -10.09 -4.95
N ASP A 240 -13.46 -10.77 -5.53
CA ASP A 240 -12.59 -11.69 -4.79
C ASP A 240 -11.72 -10.95 -3.78
N VAL A 241 -11.20 -9.77 -4.16
CA VAL A 241 -10.43 -8.90 -3.26
C VAL A 241 -11.27 -8.46 -2.07
N ILE A 242 -12.51 -8.02 -2.30
CA ILE A 242 -13.44 -7.59 -1.25
C ILE A 242 -13.77 -8.76 -0.32
N MET A 243 -14.08 -9.94 -0.86
CA MET A 243 -14.44 -11.12 -0.07
C MET A 243 -13.28 -11.59 0.81
N ASN A 244 -12.05 -11.61 0.30
CA ASN A 244 -10.87 -11.97 1.09
C ASN A 244 -10.66 -11.01 2.26
N TYR A 245 -10.81 -9.71 2.02
CA TYR A 245 -10.75 -8.70 3.05
C TYR A 245 -11.87 -8.87 4.10
N VAL A 246 -13.11 -9.05 3.65
CA VAL A 246 -14.28 -9.23 4.53
C VAL A 246 -14.10 -10.48 5.39
N ARG A 247 -13.65 -11.60 4.82
CA ARG A 247 -13.36 -12.83 5.56
C ARG A 247 -12.35 -12.56 6.68
N ALA A 248 -11.20 -11.97 6.35
CA ALA A 248 -10.15 -11.70 7.32
C ALA A 248 -10.61 -10.79 8.46
N ILE A 249 -11.36 -9.71 8.18
CA ILE A 249 -11.85 -8.81 9.25
C ILE A 249 -12.94 -9.48 10.09
N LEU A 250 -13.78 -10.35 9.53
CA LEU A 250 -14.78 -11.09 10.30
C LEU A 250 -14.12 -12.07 11.28
N HIS A 251 -13.10 -12.83 10.84
CA HIS A 251 -12.31 -13.67 11.76
C HIS A 251 -11.68 -12.86 12.88
N HIS A 252 -10.98 -11.78 12.52
CA HIS A 252 -10.31 -10.93 13.50
C HIS A 252 -11.28 -10.31 14.51
N CYS A 253 -12.45 -9.84 14.06
CA CYS A 253 -13.49 -9.33 14.95
C CYS A 253 -14.10 -10.44 15.82
N PHE A 254 -14.29 -11.66 15.30
CA PHE A 254 -14.77 -12.80 16.08
C PHE A 254 -13.80 -13.16 17.22
N GLU A 255 -12.50 -13.30 16.91
CA GLU A 255 -11.45 -13.61 17.90
C GLU A 255 -11.36 -12.56 19.02
N ASN A 256 -11.81 -11.34 18.76
CA ASN A 256 -11.81 -10.23 19.71
C ASN A 256 -13.20 -9.91 20.30
N ASN A 257 -14.19 -10.79 20.14
CA ASN A 257 -15.57 -10.63 20.63
C ASN A 257 -16.27 -9.35 20.13
N CYS A 258 -15.93 -8.92 18.91
CA CYS A 258 -16.46 -7.75 18.22
C CYS A 258 -17.33 -8.12 17.01
N LEU A 259 -17.75 -9.38 16.89
CA LEU A 259 -18.61 -9.85 15.80
C LEU A 259 -19.93 -10.43 16.32
N TYR A 260 -21.02 -10.02 15.69
CA TYR A 260 -22.26 -10.77 15.65
C TYR A 260 -22.51 -11.24 14.23
N LEU A 261 -22.59 -12.55 14.03
CA LEU A 261 -22.89 -13.15 12.74
C LEU A 261 -24.03 -14.15 12.92
N GLY A 262 -25.17 -13.86 12.30
CA GLY A 262 -26.38 -14.69 12.37
C GLY A 262 -26.76 -15.24 11.01
N VAL A 263 -27.18 -16.50 10.95
CA VAL A 263 -27.66 -17.18 9.73
C VAL A 263 -29.12 -17.59 9.94
N LEU A 264 -29.98 -17.21 9.00
CA LEU A 264 -31.38 -17.64 8.95
C LEU A 264 -31.47 -18.91 8.11
N TRP A 265 -32.09 -19.94 8.68
CA TRP A 265 -32.30 -21.23 8.06
C TRP A 265 -33.78 -21.49 7.80
N LYS A 266 -34.04 -22.29 6.78
CA LYS A 266 -35.28 -23.03 6.63
C LYS A 266 -34.91 -24.50 6.54
N GLU A 267 -35.25 -25.28 7.57
CA GLU A 267 -34.70 -26.63 7.77
C GLU A 267 -33.17 -26.56 7.62
N ASP A 268 -32.55 -27.37 6.75
CA ASP A 268 -31.11 -27.36 6.53
C ASP A 268 -30.64 -26.35 5.46
N LYS A 269 -31.56 -25.58 4.85
CA LYS A 269 -31.21 -24.62 3.79
C LYS A 269 -30.99 -23.22 4.36
N PRO A 270 -29.81 -22.60 4.19
CA PRO A 270 -29.62 -21.21 4.58
C PRO A 270 -30.41 -20.28 3.65
N LEU A 271 -31.04 -19.26 4.21
CA LEU A 271 -31.81 -18.24 3.48
C LEU A 271 -31.11 -16.87 3.48
N GLY A 272 -30.15 -16.67 4.36
CA GLY A 272 -29.31 -15.49 4.40
C GLY A 272 -28.50 -15.40 5.69
N ALA A 273 -27.50 -14.54 5.69
CA ALA A 273 -26.66 -14.27 6.84
C ALA A 273 -26.39 -12.77 6.96
N ILE A 274 -26.24 -12.29 8.19
CA ILE A 274 -25.94 -10.90 8.51
C ILE A 274 -24.73 -10.82 9.46
N ALA A 275 -23.77 -9.96 9.14
CA ALA A 275 -22.67 -9.63 10.02
C ALA A 275 -22.82 -8.19 10.55
N ASN A 276 -22.62 -8.02 11.84
CA ASN A 276 -22.58 -6.74 12.52
C ASN A 276 -21.33 -6.67 13.40
N PHE A 277 -20.67 -5.53 13.41
CA PHE A 277 -19.63 -5.27 14.40
C PHE A 277 -20.26 -4.87 15.74
N VAL A 278 -19.61 -5.27 16.82
CA VAL A 278 -20.08 -5.08 18.18
C VAL A 278 -19.09 -4.23 18.95
N ASP A 279 -19.53 -3.06 19.41
CA ASP A 279 -18.78 -2.19 20.31
C ASP A 279 -19.40 -2.21 21.70
N VAL A 280 -18.83 -3.04 22.57
CA VAL A 280 -19.30 -3.19 23.96
C VAL A 280 -19.03 -1.96 24.82
N HIS A 281 -18.08 -1.10 24.42
CA HIS A 281 -17.69 0.09 25.16
C HIS A 281 -18.60 1.26 24.80
N GLN A 282 -18.76 1.54 23.51
CA GLN A 282 -19.68 2.58 23.02
C GLN A 282 -21.15 2.13 23.01
N LYS A 283 -21.43 0.89 23.42
CA LYS A 283 -22.77 0.28 23.44
C LYS A 283 -23.48 0.43 22.10
N SER A 284 -22.74 0.21 21.01
CA SER A 284 -23.28 0.24 19.65
C SER A 284 -23.06 -1.09 18.92
N MET A 285 -23.98 -1.38 18.01
CA MET A 285 -23.91 -2.49 17.08
C MET A 285 -24.03 -1.93 15.67
N LEU A 286 -23.08 -2.27 14.79
CA LEU A 286 -22.92 -1.62 13.49
C LEU A 286 -23.16 -2.64 12.39
N PHE A 287 -24.18 -2.42 11.56
CA PHE A 287 -24.47 -3.27 10.42
C PHE A 287 -23.35 -3.19 9.38
N PHE A 288 -22.66 -4.29 9.13
CA PHE A 288 -21.54 -4.31 8.20
C PHE A 288 -21.93 -4.85 6.83
N ILE A 289 -22.45 -6.07 6.77
CA ILE A 289 -22.74 -6.76 5.50
C ILE A 289 -23.87 -7.78 5.66
N ILE A 290 -24.64 -7.97 4.60
CA ILE A 290 -25.68 -9.00 4.51
C ILE A 290 -25.64 -9.70 3.15
N GLY A 291 -25.81 -11.02 3.18
CA GLY A 291 -26.04 -11.87 2.02
C GLY A 291 -27.36 -12.61 2.20
N ARG A 292 -28.20 -12.72 1.16
CA ARG A 292 -29.46 -13.46 1.24
C ARG A 292 -29.86 -14.12 -0.07
N ASP A 293 -30.68 -15.17 0.03
CA ASP A 293 -31.38 -15.77 -1.10
C ASP A 293 -32.37 -14.74 -1.67
N GLU A 294 -32.05 -14.18 -2.84
CA GLU A 294 -32.90 -13.19 -3.50
C GLU A 294 -34.19 -13.81 -4.07
N THR A 295 -34.30 -15.14 -4.18
CA THR A 295 -35.52 -15.82 -4.65
C THR A 295 -36.55 -15.99 -3.54
N PHE A 296 -36.14 -15.98 -2.27
CA PHE A 296 -37.02 -16.16 -1.13
C PHE A 296 -37.60 -14.81 -0.64
N LYS A 297 -38.93 -14.64 -0.73
CA LYS A 297 -39.58 -13.33 -0.54
C LYS A 297 -40.44 -13.19 0.73
N ASN A 298 -40.79 -14.27 1.43
CA ASN A 298 -41.77 -14.20 2.53
C ASN A 298 -41.37 -15.02 3.78
N PRO A 299 -40.84 -14.38 4.84
CA PRO A 299 -40.53 -12.95 4.90
C PRO A 299 -39.23 -12.71 4.12
N PRO A 300 -38.94 -11.46 3.75
CA PRO A 300 -37.62 -11.13 3.25
C PRO A 300 -36.57 -11.50 4.31
N PRO A 301 -35.57 -12.38 4.00
CA PRO A 301 -34.58 -12.81 5.00
C PRO A 301 -33.89 -11.63 5.68
N GLY A 302 -33.58 -10.58 4.92
CA GLY A 302 -32.96 -9.36 5.46
C GLY A 302 -33.80 -8.64 6.52
N LEU A 303 -35.13 -8.63 6.39
CA LEU A 303 -36.01 -8.01 7.39
C LEU A 303 -35.89 -8.73 8.74
N ILE A 304 -35.89 -10.06 8.71
CA ILE A 304 -35.84 -10.88 9.93
C ILE A 304 -34.46 -10.88 10.54
N LEU A 305 -33.41 -10.98 9.74
CA LEU A 305 -32.01 -10.93 10.20
C LEU A 305 -31.68 -9.60 10.90
N HIS A 306 -32.12 -8.46 10.36
CA HIS A 306 -31.99 -7.18 11.07
C HIS A 306 -32.84 -7.13 12.34
N ALA A 307 -34.08 -7.62 12.31
CA ALA A 307 -34.93 -7.62 13.50
C ALA A 307 -34.33 -8.48 14.65
N ASP A 308 -33.76 -9.63 14.31
CA ASP A 308 -33.06 -10.50 15.24
C ASP A 308 -31.79 -9.83 15.81
N ALA A 309 -30.97 -9.24 14.95
CA ALA A 309 -29.78 -8.47 15.37
C ALA A 309 -30.14 -7.30 16.31
N ILE A 310 -31.20 -6.54 16.01
CA ILE A 310 -31.68 -5.45 16.86
C ILE A 310 -32.24 -5.98 18.18
N ARG A 311 -32.98 -7.10 18.16
CA ARG A 311 -33.48 -7.76 19.38
C ARG A 311 -32.32 -8.23 20.26
N TYR A 312 -31.28 -8.81 19.66
CA TYR A 312 -30.04 -9.16 20.36
C TYR A 312 -29.38 -7.92 20.96
N ALA A 313 -29.27 -6.82 20.20
CA ALA A 313 -28.69 -5.57 20.68
C ALA A 313 -29.42 -5.04 21.92
N ILE A 314 -30.76 -4.99 21.88
CA ILE A 314 -31.59 -4.55 23.01
C ILE A 314 -31.41 -5.48 24.21
N LYS A 315 -31.49 -6.80 24.01
CA LYS A 315 -31.33 -7.81 25.07
C LYS A 315 -29.99 -7.68 25.79
N ASN A 316 -28.94 -7.29 25.08
CA ASN A 316 -27.58 -7.14 25.63
C ASN A 316 -27.23 -5.70 26.04
N GLY A 317 -28.23 -4.81 26.11
CA GLY A 317 -28.08 -3.45 26.64
C GLY A 317 -27.32 -2.49 25.73
N PHE A 318 -27.21 -2.79 24.43
CA PHE A 318 -26.73 -1.84 23.44
C PHE A 318 -27.75 -0.70 23.28
N LYS A 319 -27.27 0.50 22.98
CA LYS A 319 -28.07 1.74 22.90
C LYS A 319 -28.25 2.23 21.47
N VAL A 320 -27.41 1.79 20.55
CA VAL A 320 -27.48 2.19 19.14
C VAL A 320 -27.34 0.97 18.24
N TYR A 321 -28.23 0.87 17.26
CA TYR A 321 -28.03 0.04 16.08
C TYR A 321 -27.77 0.96 14.89
N ASP A 322 -26.54 0.93 14.38
CA ASP A 322 -26.06 1.81 13.32
C ASP A 322 -26.12 1.08 11.97
N PHE A 323 -26.86 1.63 11.01
CA PHE A 323 -26.93 1.05 9.65
C PHE A 323 -25.77 1.48 8.76
N LEU A 324 -24.85 2.27 9.30
CA LEU A 324 -23.71 2.85 8.60
C LEU A 324 -24.14 3.66 7.36
N LYS A 325 -23.21 3.94 6.44
CA LYS A 325 -23.48 4.82 5.30
C LYS A 325 -24.55 4.27 4.35
N GLY A 326 -25.24 5.19 3.70
CA GLY A 326 -26.26 4.92 2.70
C GLY A 326 -27.67 5.04 3.26
N ASN A 327 -28.55 5.72 2.53
CA ASN A 327 -29.94 5.98 2.89
C ASN A 327 -30.93 5.02 2.19
N GLU A 328 -30.59 3.74 2.06
CA GLU A 328 -31.48 2.77 1.44
C GLU A 328 -32.82 2.68 2.20
N GLU A 329 -33.94 2.73 1.47
CA GLU A 329 -35.29 2.89 2.03
C GLU A 329 -35.63 1.86 3.12
N TYR A 330 -35.14 0.62 3.00
CA TYR A 330 -35.44 -0.44 3.96
C TYR A 330 -34.91 -0.14 5.37
N LYS A 331 -33.83 0.64 5.51
CA LYS A 331 -33.25 1.01 6.81
C LYS A 331 -34.25 1.78 7.67
N TYR A 332 -35.06 2.64 7.04
CA TYR A 332 -36.09 3.44 7.70
C TYR A 332 -37.30 2.63 8.17
N SER A 333 -37.50 1.42 7.63
CA SER A 333 -38.54 0.50 8.12
C SER A 333 -38.30 0.03 9.57
N PHE A 334 -37.08 0.24 10.08
CA PHE A 334 -36.67 -0.02 11.46
C PHE A 334 -36.75 1.21 12.39
N GLY A 335 -37.36 2.31 11.91
CA GLY A 335 -37.46 3.57 12.66
C GLY A 335 -36.15 4.35 12.71
N ALA A 336 -35.29 4.16 11.71
CA ALA A 336 -34.00 4.82 11.64
C ALA A 336 -34.15 6.34 11.46
N LYS A 337 -33.29 7.09 12.16
CA LYS A 337 -33.05 8.53 11.98
C LYS A 337 -31.75 8.71 11.22
N GLU A 338 -31.55 9.89 10.65
CA GLU A 338 -30.34 10.22 9.89
C GLU A 338 -29.31 10.93 10.76
N ARG A 339 -28.04 10.60 10.54
CA ARG A 339 -26.87 11.44 10.83
C ARG A 339 -26.17 11.77 9.51
N ARG A 340 -25.47 12.90 9.43
CA ARG A 340 -24.65 13.22 8.26
C ARG A 340 -23.18 12.99 8.51
N ILE A 341 -22.51 12.69 7.42
CA ILE A 341 -21.07 12.55 7.33
C ILE A 341 -20.51 13.71 6.52
N GLN A 342 -19.38 14.23 6.95
CA GLN A 342 -18.65 15.30 6.29
C GLN A 342 -17.43 14.74 5.55
N HIS A 343 -17.20 15.32 4.38
CA HIS A 343 -15.95 15.20 3.63
C HIS A 343 -15.49 16.59 3.24
N ILE A 344 -14.37 16.98 3.83
CA ILE A 344 -13.70 18.24 3.60
C ILE A 344 -12.33 17.93 3.02
N VAL A 345 -12.03 18.55 1.88
CA VAL A 345 -10.73 18.45 1.24
C VAL A 345 -10.01 19.77 1.47
N ALA A 346 -8.84 19.71 2.12
CA ALA A 346 -7.95 20.84 2.27
C ALA A 346 -6.82 20.74 1.26
N LYS A 347 -6.57 21.80 0.49
CA LYS A 347 -5.46 21.89 -0.46
C LYS A 347 -4.71 23.19 -0.26
N TYR A 348 -3.43 23.21 -0.58
CA TYR A 348 -2.68 24.45 -0.61
C TYR A 348 -3.09 25.30 -1.82
N LYS A 349 -3.31 26.61 -1.62
CA LYS A 349 -3.51 27.55 -2.72
C LYS A 349 -2.26 27.62 -3.60
N ASN A 350 -2.46 27.74 -4.92
CA ASN A 350 -1.42 27.92 -5.92
C ASN A 350 -0.32 26.83 -5.94
N CYS A 351 -0.59 25.64 -5.43
CA CYS A 351 0.42 24.57 -5.46
C CYS A 351 0.49 23.92 -6.84
N GLN A 352 1.65 24.06 -7.48
CA GLN A 352 2.19 22.94 -8.26
C GLN A 352 2.41 21.80 -7.27
N ASN A 353 1.81 20.63 -7.54
CA ASN A 353 1.85 19.45 -6.69
C ASN A 353 3.25 19.26 -6.05
N LYS A 354 3.30 19.24 -4.71
CA LYS A 354 4.54 19.28 -3.95
C LYS A 354 5.31 17.94 -4.00
N GLN A 355 6.55 18.01 -3.54
CA GLN A 355 7.46 16.89 -3.27
C GLN A 355 6.77 15.72 -2.55
N LEU A 356 7.37 14.54 -2.68
CA LEU A 356 6.84 13.33 -2.08
C LEU A 356 7.09 13.32 -0.58
N ASP A 357 6.24 12.64 0.20
CA ASP A 357 6.59 12.28 1.57
C ASP A 357 7.66 11.19 1.56
N VAL A 358 8.67 11.27 2.42
CA VAL A 358 9.79 10.32 2.46
C VAL A 358 9.31 8.86 2.63
N ARG A 359 8.19 8.64 3.32
CA ARG A 359 7.64 7.29 3.56
C ARG A 359 7.13 6.61 2.29
N ILE A 360 6.86 7.36 1.21
CA ILE A 360 6.36 6.82 -0.07
C ILE A 360 7.48 6.51 -1.07
N LEU A 361 8.71 6.97 -0.80
CA LEU A 361 9.84 6.81 -1.73
C LEU A 361 10.13 5.34 -2.12
N PRO A 362 10.01 4.33 -1.24
CA PRO A 362 10.20 2.94 -1.63
C PRO A 362 9.23 2.48 -2.73
N LEU A 363 7.96 2.91 -2.68
CA LEU A 363 6.97 2.60 -3.70
C LEU A 363 7.29 3.31 -5.02
N VAL A 364 7.65 4.59 -4.97
CA VAL A 364 8.03 5.36 -6.17
C VAL A 364 9.29 4.77 -6.82
N LEU A 365 10.25 4.31 -6.02
CA LEU A 365 11.44 3.63 -6.50
C LEU A 365 11.10 2.31 -7.20
N GLN A 366 10.21 1.50 -6.63
CA GLN A 366 9.77 0.26 -7.27
C GLN A 366 9.15 0.52 -8.64
N ILE A 367 8.31 1.55 -8.75
CA ILE A 367 7.70 1.96 -10.02
C ILE A 367 8.78 2.45 -11.00
N ALA A 368 9.69 3.32 -10.56
CA ALA A 368 10.78 3.83 -11.40
C ALA A 368 11.67 2.71 -11.96
N VAL A 369 12.01 1.71 -11.14
CA VAL A 369 12.77 0.53 -11.55
C VAL A 369 11.98 -0.30 -12.56
N GLN A 370 10.67 -0.46 -12.37
CA GLN A 370 9.83 -1.19 -13.31
C GLN A 370 9.74 -0.49 -14.67
N ASP A 371 9.57 0.83 -14.68
CA ASP A 371 9.57 1.61 -15.91
C ASP A 371 10.91 1.55 -16.63
N HIS A 372 12.02 1.59 -15.89
CA HIS A 372 13.35 1.44 -16.47
C HIS A 372 13.52 0.05 -17.12
N ARG A 373 13.07 -1.02 -16.45
CA ARG A 373 13.09 -2.39 -17.00
C ARG A 373 12.23 -2.55 -18.25
N GLU A 374 11.08 -1.88 -18.29
CA GLU A 374 10.16 -1.88 -19.43
C GLU A 374 10.55 -0.83 -20.50
N ASN A 375 11.73 -0.23 -20.37
CA ASN A 375 12.31 0.76 -21.29
C ASN A 375 11.46 2.03 -21.48
N ARG A 376 10.60 2.36 -20.51
CA ARG A 376 9.91 3.65 -20.37
C ARG A 376 10.84 4.69 -19.73
N LEU A 377 11.85 5.10 -20.51
CA LEU A 377 12.98 5.88 -20.00
C LEU A 377 12.58 7.27 -19.50
N THR A 378 11.61 7.93 -20.16
CA THR A 378 11.15 9.27 -19.77
C THR A 378 10.48 9.25 -18.40
N GLU A 379 9.57 8.29 -18.20
CA GLU A 379 8.80 8.19 -16.98
C GLU A 379 9.63 7.61 -15.83
N ALA A 380 10.58 6.73 -16.12
CA ALA A 380 11.58 6.28 -15.14
C ALA A 380 12.50 7.43 -14.68
N GLU A 381 13.01 8.23 -15.62
CA GLU A 381 13.84 9.40 -15.32
C GLU A 381 13.09 10.39 -14.43
N GLN A 382 11.86 10.73 -14.79
CA GLN A 382 11.02 11.65 -14.02
C GLN A 382 10.87 11.16 -12.57
N ARG A 383 10.58 9.87 -12.35
CA ARG A 383 10.38 9.31 -11.01
C ARG A 383 11.66 9.26 -10.20
N TYR A 384 12.79 8.87 -10.78
CA TYR A 384 14.07 8.94 -10.07
C TYR A 384 14.40 10.38 -9.68
N ARG A 385 14.14 11.36 -10.55
CA ARG A 385 14.33 12.78 -10.23
C ARG A 385 13.41 13.24 -9.10
N GLN A 386 12.14 12.84 -9.08
CA GLN A 386 11.23 13.16 -7.96
C GLN A 386 11.71 12.58 -6.62
N ILE A 387 12.27 11.36 -6.63
CA ILE A 387 12.88 10.77 -5.43
C ILE A 387 14.06 11.64 -4.97
N LEU A 388 14.94 12.07 -5.89
CA LEU A 388 16.11 12.89 -5.56
C LEU A 388 15.78 14.34 -5.20
N GLU A 389 14.66 14.88 -5.67
CA GLU A 389 14.14 16.16 -5.20
C GLU A 389 13.68 16.09 -3.74
N THR A 390 13.15 14.93 -3.32
CA THR A 390 12.70 14.68 -1.95
C THR A 390 13.86 14.28 -1.02
N GLN A 391 14.77 13.44 -1.53
CA GLN A 391 15.93 12.94 -0.82
C GLN A 391 17.13 12.88 -1.77
N SER A 392 17.90 13.97 -1.82
CA SER A 392 19.00 14.16 -2.78
C SER A 392 20.13 13.14 -2.68
N ASN A 393 20.28 12.50 -1.53
CA ASN A 393 21.28 11.47 -1.26
C ASN A 393 20.71 10.04 -1.33
N HIS A 394 19.53 9.82 -1.92
CA HIS A 394 18.91 8.50 -2.00
C HIS A 394 19.76 7.54 -2.87
N PRO A 395 20.37 6.48 -2.29
CA PRO A 395 21.39 5.69 -2.98
C PRO A 395 20.87 4.96 -4.24
N GLU A 396 19.71 4.32 -4.15
CA GLU A 396 19.13 3.52 -5.22
C GLU A 396 18.64 4.40 -6.38
N ALA A 397 18.09 5.58 -6.08
CA ALA A 397 17.67 6.53 -7.11
C ALA A 397 18.88 7.17 -7.82
N LEU A 398 19.96 7.51 -7.10
CA LEU A 398 21.22 7.94 -7.70
C LEU A 398 21.79 6.87 -8.63
N TYR A 399 21.79 5.60 -8.19
CA TYR A 399 22.26 4.48 -8.99
C TYR A 399 21.40 4.27 -10.25
N GLY A 400 20.07 4.15 -10.07
CA GLY A 400 19.12 3.90 -11.15
C GLY A 400 19.13 5.01 -12.20
N LEU A 401 19.10 6.27 -11.76
CA LEU A 401 19.20 7.42 -12.66
C LEU A 401 20.57 7.44 -13.36
N GLY A 402 21.67 7.13 -12.66
CA GLY A 402 23.00 7.05 -13.26
C GLY A 402 23.07 6.02 -14.40
N LEU A 403 22.50 4.83 -14.19
CA LEU A 403 22.40 3.80 -15.24
C LEU A 403 21.52 4.25 -16.41
N LEU A 404 20.39 4.89 -16.13
CA LEU A 404 19.46 5.41 -17.14
C LEU A 404 20.12 6.51 -17.99
N MET A 405 20.81 7.46 -17.36
CA MET A 405 21.55 8.52 -18.07
C MET A 405 22.64 7.93 -18.97
N ARG A 406 23.35 6.89 -18.50
CA ARG A 406 24.32 6.15 -19.34
C ARG A 406 23.63 5.52 -20.56
N GLN A 407 22.47 4.92 -20.38
CA GLN A 407 21.69 4.30 -21.47
C GLN A 407 21.21 5.34 -22.51
N LYS A 408 20.86 6.55 -22.07
CA LYS A 408 20.54 7.69 -22.95
C LYS A 408 21.76 8.33 -23.63
N GLY A 409 22.98 7.92 -23.26
CA GLY A 409 24.23 8.52 -23.75
C GLY A 409 24.64 9.80 -23.02
N GLU A 410 23.94 10.19 -21.95
CA GLU A 410 24.25 11.34 -21.11
C GLU A 410 25.35 11.00 -20.08
N TYR A 411 26.55 10.68 -20.59
CA TYR A 411 27.59 10.08 -19.79
C TYR A 411 28.13 10.97 -18.66
N GLN A 412 28.23 12.29 -18.88
CA GLN A 412 28.70 13.20 -17.82
C GLN A 412 27.73 13.26 -16.64
N THR A 413 26.42 13.29 -16.94
CA THR A 413 25.37 13.23 -15.91
C THR A 413 25.42 11.91 -15.15
N ALA A 414 25.59 10.79 -15.87
CA ALA A 414 25.76 9.47 -15.27
C ALA A 414 26.96 9.40 -14.32
N GLU A 415 28.12 9.92 -14.74
CA GLU A 415 29.33 9.96 -13.93
C GLU A 415 29.10 10.74 -12.63
N ASN A 416 28.51 11.93 -12.72
CA ASN A 416 28.24 12.78 -11.56
C ASN A 416 27.30 12.09 -10.57
N LEU A 417 26.24 11.44 -11.05
CA LEU A 417 25.29 10.70 -10.21
C LEU A 417 25.96 9.52 -9.49
N LEU A 418 26.81 8.76 -10.19
CA LEU A 418 27.53 7.63 -9.58
C LEU A 418 28.62 8.10 -8.60
N LYS A 419 29.28 9.23 -8.87
CA LYS A 419 30.21 9.87 -7.92
C LYS A 419 29.49 10.36 -6.67
N ASN A 420 28.32 10.97 -6.82
CA ASN A 420 27.48 11.37 -5.68
C ASN A 420 27.06 10.15 -4.86
N LEU A 421 26.71 9.02 -5.51
CA LEU A 421 26.44 7.77 -4.80
C LEU A 421 27.64 7.29 -3.99
N LEU A 422 28.87 7.42 -4.50
CA LEU A 422 30.08 7.09 -3.75
C LEU A 422 30.38 8.06 -2.60
N GLN A 423 29.90 9.30 -2.66
CA GLN A 423 29.97 10.18 -1.47
C GLN A 423 29.03 9.71 -0.35
N VAL A 424 27.87 9.13 -0.70
CA VAL A 424 26.90 8.59 0.26
C VAL A 424 27.29 7.19 0.75
N GLN A 425 27.80 6.35 -0.17
CA GLN A 425 28.21 4.97 0.07
C GLN A 425 29.59 4.72 -0.57
N PRO A 426 30.70 5.08 0.13
CA PRO A 426 32.05 4.99 -0.43
C PRO A 426 32.47 3.60 -0.91
N ASN A 427 31.93 2.55 -0.29
CA ASN A 427 32.25 1.16 -0.63
C ASN A 427 31.19 0.51 -1.55
N SER A 428 30.42 1.31 -2.29
CA SER A 428 29.40 0.80 -3.22
C SER A 428 30.03 0.17 -4.45
N THR A 429 30.23 -1.15 -4.40
CA THR A 429 30.85 -1.92 -5.51
C THR A 429 30.04 -1.83 -6.80
N LYS A 430 28.70 -1.78 -6.71
CA LYS A 430 27.83 -1.55 -7.87
C LYS A 430 28.13 -0.20 -8.55
N ALA A 431 28.36 0.86 -7.77
CA ALA A 431 28.64 2.19 -8.30
C ALA A 431 30.04 2.28 -8.91
N LEU A 432 31.06 1.75 -8.22
CA LEU A 432 32.44 1.66 -8.72
C LEU A 432 32.51 0.84 -10.02
N PHE A 433 31.86 -0.32 -10.07
CA PHE A 433 31.80 -1.15 -11.27
C PHE A 433 31.11 -0.42 -12.43
N SER A 434 29.99 0.28 -12.16
CA SER A 434 29.30 1.08 -13.18
C SER A 434 30.13 2.27 -13.67
N LEU A 435 30.90 2.93 -12.80
CA LEU A 435 31.88 3.95 -13.22
C LEU A 435 33.00 3.36 -14.07
N GLY A 436 33.54 2.20 -13.67
CA GLY A 436 34.54 1.49 -14.47
C GLY A 436 34.04 1.18 -15.88
N ASN A 437 32.82 0.66 -16.00
CA ASN A 437 32.17 0.40 -17.29
C ASN A 437 31.93 1.69 -18.09
N LEU A 438 31.56 2.79 -17.42
CA LEU A 438 31.34 4.10 -18.04
C LEU A 438 32.65 4.65 -18.64
N TYR A 439 33.72 4.66 -17.85
CA TYR A 439 35.05 5.10 -18.25
C TYR A 439 35.62 4.24 -19.38
N GLN A 440 35.48 2.93 -19.29
CA GLN A 440 35.88 2.00 -20.36
C GLN A 440 35.12 2.34 -21.67
N GLY A 441 33.81 2.54 -21.59
CA GLY A 441 32.98 2.91 -22.74
C GLY A 441 33.38 4.23 -23.40
N GLN A 442 33.89 5.18 -22.62
CA GLN A 442 34.41 6.48 -23.09
C GLN A 442 35.89 6.44 -23.53
N GLY A 443 36.58 5.32 -23.36
CA GLY A 443 38.02 5.21 -23.65
C GLY A 443 38.93 5.83 -22.57
N GLN A 444 38.38 6.18 -21.40
CA GLN A 444 39.14 6.63 -20.23
C GLN A 444 39.70 5.43 -19.47
N LEU A 445 40.55 4.66 -20.15
CA LEU A 445 40.95 3.31 -19.71
C LEU A 445 41.67 3.30 -18.35
N SER A 446 42.49 4.31 -18.05
CA SER A 446 43.19 4.40 -16.75
C SER A 446 42.22 4.57 -15.57
N GLN A 447 41.19 5.41 -15.73
CA GLN A 447 40.16 5.61 -14.70
C GLN A 447 39.29 4.36 -14.54
N ALA A 448 39.04 3.62 -15.63
CA ALA A 448 38.34 2.35 -15.58
C ALA A 448 39.11 1.29 -14.79
N ILE A 449 40.42 1.17 -15.02
CA ILE A 449 41.31 0.25 -14.27
C ILE A 449 41.29 0.58 -12.78
N GLU A 450 41.41 1.87 -12.42
CA GLU A 450 41.36 2.31 -11.04
C GLU A 450 40.04 1.91 -10.37
N ALA A 451 38.91 2.18 -11.03
CA ALA A 451 37.59 1.82 -10.51
C ALA A 451 37.42 0.30 -10.33
N TYR A 452 37.86 -0.52 -11.31
CA TYR A 452 37.80 -1.98 -11.19
C TYR A 452 38.70 -2.52 -10.09
N ASN A 453 39.91 -1.98 -9.93
CA ASN A 453 40.81 -2.36 -8.85
C ASN A 453 40.22 -2.03 -7.47
N GLN A 454 39.51 -0.90 -7.33
CA GLN A 454 38.76 -0.60 -6.10
C GLN A 454 37.65 -1.61 -5.84
N VAL A 455 36.93 -2.06 -6.88
CA VAL A 455 35.94 -3.14 -6.72
C VAL A 455 36.63 -4.44 -6.27
N LEU A 456 37.74 -4.83 -6.88
CA LEU A 456 38.47 -6.07 -6.53
C LEU A 456 39.07 -6.01 -5.13
N ALA A 457 39.47 -4.83 -4.64
CA ALA A 457 39.90 -4.64 -3.27
C ALA A 457 38.77 -4.93 -2.25
N LEU A 458 37.52 -4.62 -2.62
CA LEU A 458 36.33 -4.87 -1.79
C LEU A 458 35.73 -6.28 -2.03
N GLN A 459 35.83 -6.79 -3.25
CA GLN A 459 35.28 -8.07 -3.72
C GLN A 459 36.32 -8.82 -4.57
N PRO A 460 37.26 -9.54 -3.92
CA PRO A 460 38.37 -10.19 -4.62
C PRO A 460 37.97 -11.32 -5.56
N ASN A 461 36.73 -11.80 -5.49
CA ASN A 461 36.23 -12.92 -6.30
C ASN A 461 35.22 -12.47 -7.36
N ALA A 462 35.22 -11.18 -7.75
CA ALA A 462 34.27 -10.63 -8.71
C ALA A 462 34.66 -10.97 -10.16
N VAL A 463 34.17 -12.10 -10.68
CA VAL A 463 34.46 -12.63 -12.03
C VAL A 463 34.28 -11.58 -13.13
N ALA A 464 33.12 -10.92 -13.17
CA ALA A 464 32.81 -9.91 -14.19
C ALA A 464 33.79 -8.72 -14.16
N VAL A 465 34.33 -8.39 -12.99
CA VAL A 465 35.30 -7.30 -12.83
C VAL A 465 36.66 -7.71 -13.39
N TYR A 466 37.11 -8.95 -13.14
CA TYR A 466 38.33 -9.47 -13.76
C TYR A 466 38.23 -9.50 -15.29
N ASN A 467 37.10 -9.95 -15.84
CA ASN A 467 36.89 -9.92 -17.29
C ASN A 467 36.95 -8.49 -17.83
N ASN A 468 36.26 -7.54 -17.21
CA ASN A 468 36.23 -6.15 -17.71
C ASN A 468 37.56 -5.42 -17.49
N LEU A 469 38.27 -5.70 -16.40
CA LEU A 469 39.63 -5.20 -16.16
C LEU A 469 40.60 -5.73 -17.21
N GLY A 470 40.57 -7.04 -17.48
CA GLY A 470 41.37 -7.66 -18.53
C GLY A 470 41.08 -7.05 -19.90
N TYR A 471 39.81 -6.79 -20.20
CA TYR A 471 39.41 -6.12 -21.44
C TYR A 471 39.97 -4.70 -21.54
N THR A 472 39.89 -3.92 -20.48
CA THR A 472 40.49 -2.56 -20.45
C THR A 472 42.01 -2.59 -20.62
N LEU A 473 42.71 -3.53 -19.96
CA LEU A 473 44.16 -3.70 -20.07
C LEU A 473 44.57 -4.11 -21.49
N HIS A 474 43.80 -5.01 -22.10
CA HIS A 474 43.99 -5.40 -23.50
C HIS A 474 43.87 -4.19 -24.43
N GLN A 475 42.88 -3.32 -24.22
CA GLN A 475 42.71 -2.09 -25.01
C GLN A 475 43.88 -1.10 -24.84
N GLN A 476 44.59 -1.12 -23.71
CA GLN A 476 45.82 -0.34 -23.50
C GLN A 476 47.09 -1.02 -24.03
N GLY A 477 46.99 -2.27 -24.49
CA GLY A 477 48.13 -3.06 -24.99
C GLY A 477 48.89 -3.85 -23.90
N TYR A 478 48.42 -3.85 -22.66
CA TYR A 478 48.99 -4.65 -21.56
C TYR A 478 48.46 -6.09 -21.65
N LEU A 479 48.91 -6.82 -22.67
CA LEU A 479 48.40 -8.15 -23.02
C LEU A 479 48.65 -9.22 -21.94
N GLU A 480 49.82 -9.21 -21.31
CA GLU A 480 50.16 -10.14 -20.22
C GLU A 480 49.23 -9.97 -19.01
N ASP A 481 49.02 -8.73 -18.57
CA ASP A 481 48.15 -8.42 -17.43
C ASP A 481 46.68 -8.74 -17.75
N ALA A 482 46.26 -8.50 -19.00
CA ALA A 482 44.94 -8.89 -19.48
C ALA A 482 44.74 -10.42 -19.42
N ILE A 483 45.72 -11.20 -19.92
CA ILE A 483 45.70 -12.66 -19.85
C ILE A 483 45.58 -13.14 -18.40
N ALA A 484 46.36 -12.57 -17.48
CA ALA A 484 46.29 -12.91 -16.06
C ALA A 484 44.89 -12.64 -15.48
N CYS A 485 44.25 -11.52 -15.84
CA CYS A 485 42.89 -11.21 -15.42
C CYS A 485 41.86 -12.21 -15.95
N TYR A 486 41.92 -12.56 -17.24
CA TYR A 486 40.99 -13.55 -17.81
C TYR A 486 41.20 -14.94 -17.23
N GLN A 487 42.45 -15.36 -17.03
CA GLN A 487 42.77 -16.60 -16.33
C GLN A 487 42.19 -16.59 -14.92
N LYS A 488 42.29 -15.46 -14.20
CA LYS A 488 41.70 -15.35 -12.87
C LYS A 488 40.18 -15.45 -12.89
N ALA A 489 39.52 -14.84 -13.88
CA ALA A 489 38.08 -15.00 -14.08
C ALA A 489 37.70 -16.47 -14.32
N LEU A 490 38.46 -17.19 -15.15
CA LEU A 490 38.25 -18.62 -15.45
C LEU A 490 38.59 -19.55 -14.28
N GLU A 491 39.56 -19.20 -13.44
CA GLU A 491 39.83 -19.93 -12.18
C GLU A 491 38.64 -19.85 -11.24
N LEU A 492 38.01 -18.68 -11.13
CA LEU A 492 36.85 -18.45 -10.27
C LEU A 492 35.57 -19.02 -10.89
N GLN A 493 35.45 -18.95 -12.20
CA GLN A 493 34.30 -19.44 -12.97
C GLN A 493 34.75 -20.06 -14.30
N PRO A 494 34.98 -21.39 -14.34
CA PRO A 494 35.50 -22.08 -15.53
C PRO A 494 34.61 -22.01 -16.78
N ASP A 495 33.31 -21.73 -16.63
CA ASP A 495 32.33 -21.64 -17.72
C ASP A 495 32.04 -20.20 -18.16
N CYS A 496 32.88 -19.22 -17.78
CA CYS A 496 32.75 -17.84 -18.21
C CYS A 496 33.19 -17.68 -19.69
N VAL A 497 32.22 -17.82 -20.59
CA VAL A 497 32.40 -17.74 -22.05
C VAL A 497 33.10 -16.45 -22.48
N GLU A 498 32.71 -15.30 -21.92
CA GLU A 498 33.32 -14.01 -22.24
C GLU A 498 34.81 -13.98 -21.89
N ALA A 499 35.20 -14.49 -20.72
CA ALA A 499 36.59 -14.54 -20.30
C ALA A 499 37.42 -15.50 -21.16
N GLU A 500 36.84 -16.65 -21.56
CA GLU A 500 37.48 -17.61 -22.44
C GLU A 500 37.78 -17.02 -23.83
N VAL A 501 36.77 -16.38 -24.42
CA VAL A 501 36.91 -15.71 -25.72
C VAL A 501 37.90 -14.56 -25.65
N ASN A 502 37.84 -13.73 -24.59
CA ASN A 502 38.76 -12.62 -24.43
C ASN A 502 40.20 -13.07 -24.19
N LEU A 503 40.41 -14.18 -23.47
CA LEU A 503 41.71 -14.83 -23.33
C LEU A 503 42.25 -15.31 -24.69
N ALA A 504 41.41 -15.97 -25.49
CA ALA A 504 41.81 -16.43 -26.83
C ALA A 504 42.18 -15.25 -27.74
N ASN A 505 41.42 -14.16 -27.70
CA ASN A 505 41.72 -12.93 -28.44
C ASN A 505 43.08 -12.32 -28.03
N ALA A 506 43.38 -12.27 -26.73
CA ALA A 506 44.68 -11.81 -26.25
C ALA A 506 45.83 -12.74 -26.66
N LEU A 507 45.64 -14.06 -26.59
CA LEU A 507 46.64 -15.05 -27.05
C LEU A 507 46.88 -14.98 -28.56
N TYR A 508 45.84 -14.72 -29.35
CA TYR A 508 45.95 -14.51 -30.79
C TYR A 508 46.76 -13.25 -31.10
N ALA A 509 46.50 -12.15 -30.39
CA ALA A 509 47.28 -10.92 -30.52
C ALA A 509 48.77 -11.11 -30.19
N GLN A 510 49.09 -12.06 -29.32
CA GLN A 510 50.48 -12.47 -29.03
C GLN A 510 51.07 -13.51 -30.00
N GLY A 511 50.29 -14.01 -30.97
CA GLY A 511 50.71 -15.10 -31.87
C GLY A 511 50.84 -16.46 -31.18
N LYS A 512 50.26 -16.64 -29.99
CA LYS A 512 50.35 -17.86 -29.17
C LYS A 512 49.12 -18.77 -29.29
N LEU A 513 48.08 -18.37 -30.04
CA LEU A 513 46.88 -19.18 -30.26
C LEU A 513 47.09 -20.13 -31.45
N SER A 514 46.96 -21.44 -31.21
CA SER A 514 47.12 -22.46 -32.26
C SER A 514 46.06 -22.34 -33.36
N PRO A 515 46.39 -22.67 -34.63
CA PRO A 515 45.44 -22.61 -35.74
C PRO A 515 44.12 -23.37 -35.48
N ASP A 516 44.19 -24.55 -34.86
CA ASP A 516 43.02 -25.37 -34.54
C ASP A 516 42.04 -24.66 -33.58
N LYS A 517 42.56 -23.81 -32.68
CA LYS A 517 41.75 -23.04 -31.74
C LYS A 517 41.21 -21.74 -32.35
N GLN A 518 41.88 -21.19 -33.37
CA GLN A 518 41.46 -19.94 -34.02
C GLN A 518 40.06 -20.05 -34.63
N ALA A 519 39.77 -21.15 -35.35
CA ALA A 519 38.47 -21.37 -35.97
C ALA A 519 37.34 -21.50 -34.92
N HIS A 520 37.62 -22.17 -33.80
CA HIS A 520 36.68 -22.34 -32.70
C HIS A 520 36.29 -20.99 -32.06
N TYR A 521 37.29 -20.19 -31.66
CA TYR A 521 37.03 -18.89 -31.02
C TYR A 521 36.50 -17.84 -31.99
N ALA A 522 36.80 -17.93 -33.29
CA ALA A 522 36.17 -17.10 -34.31
C ALA A 522 34.64 -17.30 -34.36
N ALA A 523 34.18 -18.55 -34.24
CA ALA A 523 32.75 -18.87 -34.20
C ALA A 523 32.09 -18.31 -32.92
N MET A 524 32.76 -18.45 -31.76
CA MET A 524 32.25 -17.93 -30.48
C MET A 524 32.21 -16.39 -30.44
N ASN A 525 33.23 -15.73 -30.99
CA ASN A 525 33.26 -14.28 -31.20
C ASN A 525 32.03 -13.83 -32.02
N ASN A 526 31.73 -14.50 -33.13
CA ASN A 526 30.54 -14.17 -33.93
C ASN A 526 29.21 -14.39 -33.20
N ASP A 527 29.11 -15.43 -32.37
CA ASP A 527 27.92 -15.68 -31.54
C ASP A 527 27.74 -14.59 -30.47
N LEU A 528 28.79 -14.26 -29.72
CA LEU A 528 28.77 -13.16 -28.74
C LEU A 528 28.44 -11.83 -29.41
N GLY A 529 29.06 -11.55 -30.56
CA GLY A 529 28.79 -10.35 -31.32
C GLY A 529 27.35 -10.26 -31.82
N SER A 530 26.79 -11.37 -32.27
CA SER A 530 25.37 -11.47 -32.64
C SER A 530 24.44 -11.24 -31.45
N LYS A 531 24.77 -11.78 -30.28
CA LYS A 531 24.03 -11.54 -29.02
C LYS A 531 24.10 -10.07 -28.60
N CYS A 532 25.27 -9.44 -28.63
CA CYS A 532 25.44 -8.02 -28.37
C CYS A 532 24.61 -7.17 -29.35
N LYS A 533 24.58 -7.54 -30.63
CA LYS A 533 23.78 -6.86 -31.66
C LYS A 533 22.28 -6.99 -31.41
N GLN A 534 21.82 -8.18 -31.02
CA GLN A 534 20.42 -8.41 -30.62
C GLN A 534 20.05 -7.60 -29.36
N ALA A 535 21.00 -7.41 -28.45
CA ALA A 535 20.85 -6.58 -27.25
C ALA A 535 21.01 -5.06 -27.52
N GLY A 536 21.25 -4.64 -28.76
CA GLY A 536 21.41 -3.22 -29.13
C GLY A 536 22.79 -2.62 -28.82
N ASP A 537 23.74 -3.39 -28.27
CA ASP A 537 25.12 -2.94 -28.04
C ASP A 537 25.96 -3.09 -29.31
N LEU A 538 25.73 -2.20 -30.26
CA LEU A 538 26.38 -2.21 -31.58
C LEU A 538 27.89 -1.95 -31.50
N LYS A 539 28.38 -1.30 -30.43
CA LYS A 539 29.82 -1.00 -30.27
C LYS A 539 30.56 -2.27 -29.85
N THR A 540 30.07 -2.97 -28.84
CA THR A 540 30.63 -4.26 -28.39
C THR A 540 30.40 -5.35 -29.43
N ALA A 541 29.26 -5.34 -30.12
CA ALA A 541 29.00 -6.25 -31.24
C ALA A 541 30.08 -6.13 -32.33
N LYS A 542 30.46 -4.92 -32.74
CA LYS A 542 31.53 -4.73 -33.74
C LYS A 542 32.88 -5.26 -33.29
N LEU A 543 33.17 -5.22 -31.99
CA LEU A 543 34.43 -5.70 -31.42
C LEU A 543 34.51 -7.23 -31.44
N TYR A 544 33.38 -7.92 -31.22
CA TYR A 544 33.30 -9.37 -31.33
C TYR A 544 33.09 -9.86 -32.77
N ILE A 545 32.46 -9.07 -33.65
CA ILE A 545 32.20 -9.43 -35.07
C ILE A 545 33.42 -9.16 -35.98
N ILE A 546 34.58 -8.78 -35.46
CA ILE A 546 35.77 -8.62 -36.31
C ILE A 546 36.10 -9.98 -36.96
N PRO A 547 36.20 -10.06 -38.30
CA PRO A 547 36.42 -11.33 -38.97
C PRO A 547 37.82 -11.84 -38.62
N ALA A 548 37.90 -12.75 -37.66
CA ALA A 548 39.02 -13.66 -37.60
C ALA A 548 38.92 -14.54 -38.86
N VAL A 549 39.98 -14.48 -39.67
CA VAL A 549 40.22 -15.16 -40.96
C VAL A 549 39.80 -14.38 -42.21
N THR A 550 40.55 -13.33 -42.56
CA THR A 550 41.05 -13.24 -43.94
C THR A 550 42.47 -13.84 -43.97
N PRO A 551 42.72 -14.93 -44.71
CA PRO A 551 44.08 -15.31 -45.05
C PRO A 551 44.70 -14.13 -45.79
N ASN A 552 45.88 -13.70 -45.37
CA ASN A 552 46.64 -12.67 -46.07
C ASN A 552 46.82 -13.12 -47.54
N PRO A 553 46.26 -12.42 -48.55
CA PRO A 553 46.45 -12.82 -49.93
C PRO A 553 47.78 -12.24 -50.43
N ASN A 554 48.75 -13.14 -50.62
CA ASN A 554 49.81 -13.12 -51.63
C ASN A 554 51.14 -12.37 -51.35
N PRO A 555 52.23 -12.75 -52.07
CA PRO A 555 52.30 -13.66 -53.24
C PRO A 555 52.86 -15.06 -53.02
#